data_AF-A0A7S2K8E3-F1
#
_entry.id   AF-A0A7S2K8E3-F1
#
_cell.length_a   1.000
_cell.length_b   1.000
_cell.length_c   1.000
_cell.angle_alpha   90.00
_cell.angle_beta   90.00
_cell.angle_gamma   90.00
#
_symmetry.space_group_name_H-M   'P 1'
#
loop_
_entity.id
_entity.type
_entity.pdbx_description
1 polymer ?
#
loop_
_entity_poly.entity_id
_entity_poly.type
_entity_poly.pdbx_seq_one_letter_code
_entity_poly.pdbx_strand_id
1 'polypeptide(L)'
;LFECKACEKCEVELIETAEEPAREPLPPAEGSEDGDRDPLLGDECFVREFDTSRHVVESKRLPVGYTPGPDALEAAAIPPTEFQAVVPEGCGPGDAFTVRSPHGMIEVDVPPGAKPNETVCYRLAPPADYMIEVPPHVAPGKDMKFKREHDGKLVSVPVPEGLRPGDVFEVTSPVLMVRVPEGAGGGQAVVFVNAHALQSGPAEWL
;
A
#
# COMPACT_ATOMS: atom_id res chain seq x y z
N LEU A 1 4.84 2.83 -13.11
CA LEU A 1 3.93 3.24 -12.02
C LEU A 1 4.77 3.84 -10.91
N PHE A 2 4.28 4.84 -10.18
CA PHE A 2 5.01 5.42 -9.04
C PHE A 2 4.30 4.99 -7.75
N GLU A 3 5.09 4.76 -6.72
CA GLU A 3 4.65 4.32 -5.40
C GLU A 3 4.82 5.50 -4.45
N CYS A 4 3.77 5.86 -3.74
CA CYS A 4 3.85 6.87 -2.71
C CYS A 4 3.87 6.19 -1.35
N LYS A 5 4.95 6.38 -0.56
CA LYS A 5 4.95 6.00 0.87
C LYS A 5 4.09 7.00 1.64
N ALA A 6 2.94 6.53 2.13
CA ALA A 6 2.05 7.33 2.96
C ALA A 6 2.60 7.41 4.40
N CYS A 7 2.41 8.55 5.07
CA CYS A 7 2.79 8.74 6.47
C CYS A 7 1.78 8.04 7.41
N GLU A 8 2.26 7.31 8.42
CA GLU A 8 1.51 6.50 9.43
C GLU A 8 0.56 7.29 10.37
N LYS A 9 0.04 8.45 9.93
CA LYS A 9 -1.18 9.06 10.51
C LYS A 9 -2.38 8.97 9.57
N CYS A 10 -2.29 8.16 8.53
CA CYS A 10 -3.38 7.83 7.64
C CYS A 10 -3.99 6.49 8.06
N GLU A 11 -4.83 6.50 9.10
CA GLU A 11 -5.99 5.61 9.07
C GLU A 11 -6.81 6.07 7.85
N VAL A 12 -6.83 5.24 6.80
CA VAL A 12 -7.82 5.41 5.73
C VAL A 12 -9.13 4.87 6.32
N GLU A 13 -9.74 5.67 7.20
CA GLU A 13 -11.19 5.63 7.30
C GLU A 13 -11.69 6.12 5.95
N LEU A 14 -12.14 5.18 5.12
CA LEU A 14 -13.17 5.49 4.15
C LEU A 14 -14.25 6.23 4.92
N ILE A 15 -14.39 7.53 4.66
CA ILE A 15 -15.53 8.29 5.17
C ILE A 15 -16.74 7.73 4.42
N GLU A 16 -17.29 6.62 4.91
CA GLU A 16 -18.70 6.35 4.73
C GLU A 16 -19.42 7.50 5.44
N THR A 17 -20.05 8.38 4.67
CA THR A 17 -20.97 9.37 5.20
C THR A 17 -22.18 8.64 5.77
N ALA A 18 -22.10 8.25 7.03
CA ALA A 18 -23.24 7.92 7.86
C ALA A 18 -23.04 8.59 9.21
N GLU A 19 -23.86 9.62 9.49
CA GLU A 19 -23.99 10.23 10.80
C GLU A 19 -24.38 9.15 11.82
N GLU A 20 -23.44 8.70 12.67
CA GLU A 20 -23.78 7.98 13.90
C GLU A 20 -24.10 8.98 15.03
N PRO A 21 -25.17 8.76 15.81
CA PRO A 21 -25.54 9.64 16.91
C PRO A 21 -24.56 9.53 18.09
N ALA A 22 -24.29 10.67 18.71
CA ALA A 22 -23.39 10.86 19.83
C ALA A 22 -23.60 9.83 20.96
N ARG A 23 -22.55 9.04 21.25
CA ARG A 23 -22.45 8.24 22.48
C ARG A 23 -21.93 9.11 23.62
N GLU A 24 -22.61 9.03 24.77
CA GLU A 24 -22.23 9.69 26.03
C GLU A 24 -20.81 9.28 26.48
N PRO A 25 -20.04 10.21 27.09
CA PRO A 25 -18.70 9.92 27.58
C PRO A 25 -18.73 8.99 28.80
N LEU A 26 -17.98 7.90 28.72
CA LEU A 26 -17.72 7.01 29.85
C LEU A 26 -16.85 7.70 30.92
N PRO A 27 -17.05 7.37 32.22
CA PRO A 27 -16.22 7.90 33.30
C PRO A 27 -14.76 7.43 33.20
N PRO A 28 -13.80 8.19 33.75
CA PRO A 28 -12.39 7.84 33.71
C PRO A 28 -12.13 6.58 34.53
N ALA A 29 -11.53 5.57 33.88
CA ALA A 29 -10.96 4.43 34.57
C ALA A 29 -9.65 4.87 35.23
N GLU A 30 -9.62 4.86 36.56
CA GLU A 30 -8.40 4.97 37.35
C GLU A 30 -7.77 3.57 37.46
N GLY A 31 -6.53 3.39 36.98
CA GLY A 31 -5.81 2.12 37.16
C GLY A 31 -4.53 1.96 36.33
N SER A 32 -3.42 1.83 37.07
CA SER A 32 -2.10 1.27 36.72
C SER A 32 -1.23 1.97 35.65
N GLU A 33 -0.34 2.83 36.13
CA GLU A 33 0.96 3.11 35.52
C GLU A 33 1.90 1.91 35.78
N ASP A 34 1.87 0.88 34.95
CA ASP A 34 2.87 -0.20 34.97
C ASP A 34 3.33 -0.53 33.55
N GLY A 35 4.38 0.19 33.14
CA GLY A 35 5.46 -0.25 32.24
C GLY A 35 5.16 -1.20 31.08
N ASP A 36 4.26 -0.88 30.15
CA ASP A 36 4.19 -1.56 28.85
C ASP A 36 5.29 -1.04 27.92
N ARG A 37 6.55 -1.34 28.26
CA ARG A 37 7.63 -1.30 27.29
C ARG A 37 7.61 -2.63 26.55
N ASP A 38 6.74 -2.71 25.54
CA ASP A 38 6.88 -3.75 24.51
C ASP A 38 8.35 -3.75 24.07
N PRO A 39 9.09 -4.86 24.27
CA PRO A 39 10.47 -4.92 23.85
C PRO A 39 10.48 -4.75 22.34
N LEU A 40 11.13 -3.68 21.88
CA LEU A 40 11.66 -3.65 20.52
C LEU A 40 12.43 -4.95 20.32
N LEU A 41 12.34 -5.53 19.12
CA LEU A 41 13.27 -6.59 18.72
C LEU A 41 14.66 -6.17 19.20
N GLY A 42 15.25 -6.96 20.10
CA GLY A 42 16.49 -6.59 20.78
C GLY A 42 17.64 -6.38 19.81
N ASP A 43 18.88 -6.34 20.31
CA ASP A 43 20.08 -6.13 19.47
C ASP A 43 20.30 -7.21 18.36
N GLU A 44 19.45 -8.24 18.29
CA GLU A 44 19.42 -9.23 17.21
C GLU A 44 18.58 -8.71 16.02
N CYS A 45 19.24 -8.53 14.87
CA CYS A 45 18.62 -8.00 13.66
C CYS A 45 17.85 -9.10 12.90
N PHE A 46 16.54 -9.18 13.14
CA PHE A 46 15.61 -10.07 12.42
C PHE A 46 14.96 -9.40 11.20
N VAL A 47 15.33 -8.16 10.90
CA VAL A 47 14.73 -7.34 9.85
C VAL A 47 15.77 -7.00 8.81
N ARG A 48 15.51 -7.39 7.56
CA ARG A 48 16.31 -6.99 6.41
C ARG A 48 15.51 -6.02 5.55
N GLU A 49 15.99 -4.78 5.45
CA GLU A 49 15.41 -3.79 4.54
C GLU A 49 15.84 -4.09 3.09
N PHE A 50 14.89 -4.01 2.17
CA PHE A 50 15.17 -4.07 0.74
C PHE A 50 15.53 -2.67 0.23
N ASP A 51 16.40 -2.62 -0.79
CA ASP A 51 16.76 -1.34 -1.42
C ASP A 51 15.49 -0.66 -1.94
N THR A 52 15.27 0.60 -1.54
CA THR A 52 14.05 1.30 -1.85
C THR A 52 13.89 1.40 -3.36
N SER A 53 12.79 0.84 -3.88
CA SER A 53 12.43 0.94 -5.30
C SER A 53 12.57 2.39 -5.77
N ARG A 54 13.23 2.59 -6.92
CA ARG A 54 13.41 3.90 -7.59
C ARG A 54 12.09 4.59 -7.93
N HIS A 55 10.98 3.89 -7.77
CA HIS A 55 9.63 4.35 -8.04
C HIS A 55 8.92 4.87 -6.79
N VAL A 56 9.54 4.78 -5.62
CA VAL A 56 9.01 5.32 -4.37
C VAL A 56 9.29 6.81 -4.26
N VAL A 57 8.26 7.60 -4.00
CA VAL A 57 8.35 9.04 -3.78
C VAL A 57 7.85 9.43 -2.39
N GLU A 58 8.44 10.48 -1.83
CA GLU A 58 7.92 11.12 -0.62
C GLU A 58 6.62 11.86 -0.92
N SER A 59 5.71 11.87 0.06
CA SER A 59 4.47 12.62 -0.03
C SER A 59 4.16 13.34 1.28
N LYS A 60 3.30 14.36 1.17
CA LYS A 60 2.79 15.12 2.30
C LYS A 60 1.28 15.18 2.23
N ARG A 61 0.61 14.89 3.34
CA ARG A 61 -0.82 15.09 3.46
C ARG A 61 -1.15 16.57 3.38
N LEU A 62 -2.06 16.93 2.49
CA LEU A 62 -2.57 18.28 2.36
C LEU A 62 -3.65 18.53 3.43
N PRO A 63 -3.83 19.78 3.90
CA PRO A 63 -4.91 20.11 4.83
C PRO A 63 -6.28 19.73 4.29
N VAL A 64 -7.21 19.40 5.19
CA VAL A 64 -8.62 19.19 4.82
C VAL A 64 -9.16 20.49 4.20
N GLY A 65 -9.87 20.37 3.07
CA GLY A 65 -10.38 21.53 2.33
C GLY A 65 -9.33 22.23 1.47
N TYR A 66 -8.14 21.64 1.29
CA TYR A 66 -7.18 22.11 0.29
C TYR A 66 -7.78 22.01 -1.11
N THR A 67 -7.80 23.14 -1.82
CA THR A 67 -8.17 23.19 -3.24
C THR A 67 -6.90 23.32 -4.07
N PRO A 68 -6.61 22.37 -4.99
CA PRO A 68 -5.51 22.50 -5.91
C PRO A 68 -5.63 23.78 -6.75
N GLY A 69 -4.50 24.42 -7.06
CA GLY A 69 -4.47 25.55 -7.99
C GLY A 69 -4.87 25.11 -9.41
N PRO A 70 -5.22 26.05 -10.30
CA PRO A 70 -5.63 25.73 -11.68
C PRO A 70 -4.57 24.98 -12.49
N ASP A 71 -3.30 25.15 -12.12
CA ASP A 71 -2.15 24.49 -12.77
C ASP A 71 -1.69 23.23 -12.01
N ALA A 72 -2.41 22.80 -10.98
CA ALA A 72 -2.05 21.60 -10.23
C ALA A 72 -2.37 20.36 -11.06
N LEU A 73 -1.38 19.48 -11.19
CA LEU A 73 -1.58 18.19 -11.86
C LEU A 73 -2.17 17.18 -10.87
N GLU A 74 -3.32 16.63 -11.24
CA GLU A 74 -3.97 15.58 -10.45
C GLU A 74 -3.51 14.20 -10.92
N ALA A 75 -3.08 13.37 -9.96
CA ALA A 75 -2.64 12.02 -10.19
C ALA A 75 -3.60 11.03 -9.54
N ALA A 76 -4.14 10.13 -10.36
CA ALA A 76 -4.94 9.02 -9.86
C ALA A 76 -4.11 8.20 -8.86
N ALA A 77 -4.70 7.88 -7.71
CA ALA A 77 -4.10 7.07 -6.68
C ALA A 77 -5.09 6.02 -6.17
N ILE A 78 -4.60 4.79 -5.98
CA ILE A 78 -5.36 3.67 -5.40
C ILE A 78 -4.50 2.90 -4.40
N PRO A 79 -5.10 2.24 -3.40
CA PRO A 79 -4.38 1.27 -2.59
C PRO A 79 -3.87 0.10 -3.46
N PRO A 80 -2.87 -0.67 -2.97
CA PRO A 80 -2.49 -1.93 -3.58
C PRO A 80 -3.71 -2.80 -3.85
N THR A 81 -3.81 -3.34 -5.05
CA THR A 81 -5.01 -4.06 -5.47
C THR A 81 -4.67 -5.21 -6.41
N GLU A 82 -5.54 -6.20 -6.44
CA GLU A 82 -5.46 -7.31 -7.38
C GLU A 82 -6.50 -7.12 -8.49
N PHE A 83 -6.15 -7.53 -9.70
CA PHE A 83 -7.08 -7.52 -10.82
C PHE A 83 -6.81 -8.71 -11.74
N GLN A 84 -7.81 -9.08 -12.53
CA GLN A 84 -7.72 -10.22 -13.44
C GLN A 84 -7.64 -9.76 -14.89
N ALA A 85 -6.87 -10.49 -15.70
CA ALA A 85 -6.77 -10.29 -17.13
C ALA A 85 -6.84 -11.64 -17.85
N VAL A 86 -7.38 -11.65 -19.06
CA VAL A 86 -7.30 -12.80 -19.95
C VAL A 86 -6.06 -12.64 -20.83
N VAL A 87 -5.20 -13.66 -20.87
CA VAL A 87 -4.03 -13.67 -21.75
C VAL A 87 -4.51 -13.68 -23.21
N PRO A 88 -4.14 -12.71 -24.04
CA PRO A 88 -4.57 -12.67 -25.44
C PRO A 88 -4.11 -13.89 -26.23
N GLU A 89 -4.85 -14.21 -27.30
CA GLU A 89 -4.43 -15.24 -28.25
C GLU A 89 -3.09 -14.86 -28.89
N GLY A 90 -2.15 -15.80 -28.93
CA GLY A 90 -0.81 -15.58 -29.51
C GLY A 90 0.25 -15.03 -28.56
N CYS A 91 -0.11 -14.61 -27.34
CA CYS A 91 0.85 -14.23 -26.31
C CYS A 91 1.35 -15.44 -25.50
N GLY A 92 2.65 -15.54 -25.28
CA GLY A 92 3.32 -16.53 -24.44
C GLY A 92 4.02 -15.92 -23.23
N PRO A 93 4.57 -16.74 -22.31
CA PRO A 93 5.26 -16.26 -21.12
C PRO A 93 6.38 -15.24 -21.43
N GLY A 94 6.34 -14.09 -20.76
CA GLY A 94 7.27 -12.98 -20.95
C GLY A 94 6.87 -11.98 -22.05
N ASP A 95 5.84 -12.27 -22.85
CA ASP A 95 5.28 -11.28 -23.77
C ASP A 95 4.49 -10.22 -22.99
N ALA A 96 4.60 -8.97 -23.42
CA ALA A 96 3.85 -7.86 -22.84
C ALA A 96 2.50 -7.66 -23.56
N PHE A 97 1.44 -7.33 -22.82
CA PHE A 97 0.15 -6.93 -23.37
C PHE A 97 -0.55 -5.90 -22.50
N THR A 98 -1.46 -5.13 -23.12
CA THR A 98 -2.19 -4.07 -22.43
C THR A 98 -3.48 -4.59 -21.82
N VAL A 99 -3.71 -4.27 -20.54
CA VAL A 99 -4.90 -4.65 -19.77
C VAL A 99 -5.53 -3.43 -19.11
N ARG A 100 -6.86 -3.47 -18.92
CA ARG A 100 -7.59 -2.51 -18.10
C ARG A 100 -7.49 -2.89 -16.62
N SER A 101 -6.75 -2.10 -15.86
CA SER A 101 -6.69 -2.18 -14.40
C SER A 101 -7.62 -1.15 -13.74
N PRO A 102 -7.82 -1.20 -12.40
CA PRO A 102 -8.47 -0.12 -11.66
C PRO A 102 -7.77 1.24 -11.80
N HIS A 103 -6.51 1.25 -12.26
CA HIS A 103 -5.69 2.44 -12.52
C HIS A 103 -5.78 2.94 -13.98
N GLY A 104 -6.59 2.29 -14.81
CA GLY A 104 -6.66 2.50 -16.25
C GLY A 104 -5.84 1.47 -17.03
N MET A 105 -5.47 1.80 -18.27
CA MET A 105 -4.72 0.90 -19.15
C MET A 105 -3.26 0.80 -18.68
N ILE A 106 -2.79 -0.42 -18.47
CA ILE A 106 -1.39 -0.71 -18.09
C ILE A 106 -0.86 -1.85 -18.96
N GLU A 107 0.46 -1.90 -19.13
CA GLU A 107 1.17 -3.00 -19.78
C GLU A 107 1.61 -4.00 -18.70
N VAL A 108 1.35 -5.29 -18.93
CA VAL A 108 1.74 -6.38 -18.05
C VAL A 108 2.38 -7.50 -18.86
N ASP A 109 3.29 -8.24 -18.23
CA ASP A 109 3.91 -9.41 -18.84
C ASP A 109 3.09 -10.67 -18.54
N VAL A 110 2.98 -11.57 -19.52
CA VAL A 110 2.38 -12.90 -19.30
C VAL A 110 3.26 -13.67 -18.31
N PRO A 111 2.72 -14.15 -17.18
CA PRO A 111 3.52 -14.84 -16.18
C PRO A 111 4.00 -16.21 -16.68
N PRO A 112 5.07 -16.77 -16.08
CA PRO A 112 5.54 -18.10 -16.37
C PRO A 112 4.44 -19.16 -16.24
N GLY A 113 4.23 -19.94 -17.29
CA GLY A 113 3.28 -21.07 -17.30
C GLY A 113 1.84 -20.74 -17.69
N ALA A 114 1.47 -19.48 -17.81
CA ALA A 114 0.15 -19.08 -18.29
C ALA A 114 -0.02 -19.37 -19.80
N LYS A 115 -1.23 -19.76 -20.20
CA LYS A 115 -1.58 -20.08 -21.59
C LYS A 115 -2.48 -18.99 -22.19
N PRO A 116 -2.51 -18.87 -23.53
CA PRO A 116 -3.50 -18.05 -24.21
C PRO A 116 -4.93 -18.38 -23.77
N ASN A 117 -5.77 -17.36 -23.61
CA ASN A 117 -7.14 -17.40 -23.11
C ASN A 117 -7.30 -17.84 -21.64
N GLU A 118 -6.20 -17.96 -20.88
CA GLU A 118 -6.25 -18.18 -19.44
C GLU A 118 -6.48 -16.87 -18.69
N THR A 119 -7.28 -16.91 -17.63
CA THR A 119 -7.45 -15.78 -16.70
C THR A 119 -6.33 -15.82 -15.67
N VAL A 120 -5.55 -14.74 -15.63
CA VAL A 120 -4.43 -14.54 -14.72
C VAL A 120 -4.78 -13.44 -13.71
N CYS A 121 -4.38 -13.62 -12.46
CA CYS A 121 -4.46 -12.59 -11.43
C CYS A 121 -3.14 -11.81 -11.34
N TYR A 122 -3.21 -10.49 -11.42
CA TYR A 122 -2.08 -9.57 -11.28
C TYR A 122 -2.25 -8.76 -10.00
N ARG A 123 -1.15 -8.54 -9.29
CA ARG A 123 -1.10 -7.69 -8.11
C ARG A 123 -0.40 -6.38 -8.45
N LEU A 124 -1.15 -5.28 -8.37
CA LEU A 124 -0.63 -3.92 -8.48
C LEU A 124 -0.26 -3.42 -7.09
N ALA A 125 0.99 -3.64 -6.69
CA ALA A 125 1.52 -3.29 -5.39
C ALA A 125 3.02 -2.98 -5.50
N PRO A 126 3.60 -2.29 -4.51
CA PRO A 126 5.04 -2.20 -4.43
C PRO A 126 5.71 -3.51 -4.10
N PRO A 127 7.02 -3.62 -4.43
CA PRO A 127 7.84 -4.64 -3.80
C PRO A 127 7.80 -4.48 -2.27
N ALA A 128 8.05 -5.58 -1.57
CA ALA A 128 8.21 -5.54 -0.12
C ALA A 128 9.32 -4.56 0.29
N ASP A 129 9.11 -3.87 1.40
CA ASP A 129 10.12 -3.00 2.00
C ASP A 129 11.05 -3.80 2.92
N TYR A 130 10.53 -4.82 3.58
CA TYR A 130 11.27 -5.62 4.55
C TYR A 130 11.05 -7.10 4.35
N MET A 131 12.09 -7.89 4.60
CA MET A 131 12.00 -9.30 4.89
C MET A 131 12.29 -9.51 6.37
N ILE A 132 11.34 -10.13 7.07
CA ILE A 132 11.37 -10.32 8.51
C ILE A 132 11.48 -11.80 8.80
N GLU A 133 12.46 -12.18 9.61
CA GLU A 133 12.53 -13.50 10.24
C GLU A 133 11.72 -13.49 11.55
N VAL A 134 10.86 -14.48 11.75
CA VAL A 134 10.06 -14.60 12.96
C VAL A 134 10.98 -14.90 14.15
N PRO A 135 11.04 -14.02 15.18
CA PRO A 135 11.91 -14.26 16.33
C PRO A 135 11.41 -15.44 17.19
N PRO A 136 12.30 -16.08 17.98
CA PRO A 136 11.95 -17.23 18.82
C PRO A 136 10.92 -16.98 19.91
N HIS A 137 10.66 -15.71 20.25
CA HIS A 137 9.78 -15.29 21.33
C HIS A 137 8.46 -14.68 20.84
N VAL A 138 8.21 -14.63 19.53
CA VAL A 138 6.97 -14.08 18.96
C VAL A 138 6.10 -15.23 18.44
N ALA A 139 4.83 -15.23 18.85
CA ALA A 139 3.86 -16.21 18.40
C ALA A 139 3.10 -15.68 17.16
N PRO A 140 2.61 -16.57 16.26
CA PRO A 140 1.72 -16.15 15.18
C PRO A 140 0.52 -15.35 15.70
N GLY A 141 0.17 -14.30 14.95
CA GLY A 141 -0.89 -13.34 15.29
C GLY A 141 -0.49 -12.25 16.29
N LYS A 142 0.72 -12.29 16.87
CA LYS A 142 1.23 -11.19 17.71
C LYS A 142 1.93 -10.13 16.87
N ASP A 143 1.81 -8.89 17.33
CA ASP A 143 2.54 -7.76 16.75
C ASP A 143 4.00 -7.79 17.13
N MET A 144 4.83 -7.43 16.17
CA MET A 144 6.26 -7.26 16.30
C MET A 144 6.62 -5.83 15.91
N LYS A 145 7.44 -5.17 16.73
CA LYS A 145 7.81 -3.76 16.55
C LYS A 145 9.29 -3.61 16.26
N PHE A 146 9.62 -2.90 15.19
CA PHE A 146 11.01 -2.60 14.82
C PHE A 146 11.17 -1.15 14.37
N LYS A 147 12.38 -0.61 14.49
CA LYS A 147 12.68 0.77 14.11
C LYS A 147 13.25 0.79 12.69
N ARG A 148 12.64 1.56 11.80
CA ARG A 148 13.15 1.80 10.45
C ARG A 148 14.48 2.56 10.52
N GLU A 149 15.48 2.10 9.79
CA GLU A 149 16.83 2.67 9.85
C GLU A 149 16.88 4.10 9.29
N HIS A 150 16.17 4.34 8.17
CA HIS A 150 16.23 5.62 7.45
C HIS A 150 15.65 6.82 8.23
N ASP A 151 14.49 6.66 8.88
CA ASP A 151 13.79 7.78 9.55
C ASP A 151 13.53 7.55 11.04
N GLY A 152 13.96 6.41 11.57
CA GLY A 152 13.81 6.06 12.97
C GLY A 152 12.37 5.82 13.43
N LYS A 153 11.40 5.66 12.53
CA LYS A 153 10.02 5.37 12.91
C LYS A 153 9.85 3.93 13.36
N LEU A 154 8.90 3.74 14.27
CA LEU A 154 8.54 2.42 14.77
C LEU A 154 7.47 1.82 13.87
N VAL A 155 7.77 0.67 13.26
CA VAL A 155 6.86 -0.12 12.44
C VAL A 155 6.35 -1.27 13.27
N SER A 156 5.03 -1.45 13.33
CA SER A 156 4.36 -2.59 13.99
C SER A 156 3.76 -3.50 12.94
N VAL A 157 4.09 -4.79 12.98
CA VAL A 157 3.60 -5.77 12.01
C VAL A 157 3.14 -7.04 12.73
N PRO A 158 1.92 -7.55 12.45
CA PRO A 158 1.50 -8.83 12.98
C PRO A 158 2.26 -9.96 12.28
N VAL A 159 2.72 -10.95 13.05
CA VAL A 159 3.26 -12.19 12.49
C VAL A 159 2.11 -12.98 11.83
N PRO A 160 2.19 -13.31 10.53
CA PRO A 160 1.16 -14.09 9.86
C PRO A 160 0.84 -15.41 10.58
N GLU A 161 -0.43 -15.82 10.53
CA GLU A 161 -0.85 -17.09 11.12
C GLU A 161 -0.10 -18.27 10.50
N GLY A 162 0.28 -19.24 11.34
CA GLY A 162 0.96 -20.45 10.91
C GLY A 162 2.47 -20.35 10.75
N LEU A 163 3.06 -19.14 10.82
CA LEU A 163 4.51 -18.99 10.84
C LEU A 163 5.12 -19.29 12.21
N ARG A 164 6.32 -19.85 12.21
CA ARG A 164 7.08 -20.29 13.39
C ARG A 164 8.41 -19.53 13.47
N PRO A 165 9.07 -19.52 14.64
CA PRO A 165 10.42 -19.02 14.76
C PRO A 165 11.37 -19.49 13.66
N GLY A 166 12.09 -18.55 13.05
CA GLY A 166 13.00 -18.78 11.91
C GLY A 166 12.34 -18.77 10.53
N ASP A 167 11.01 -18.80 10.44
CA ASP A 167 10.32 -18.57 9.17
C ASP A 167 10.47 -17.11 8.75
N VAL A 168 10.43 -16.84 7.44
CA VAL A 168 10.55 -15.48 6.90
C VAL A 168 9.26 -15.03 6.23
N PHE A 169 8.94 -13.75 6.34
CA PHE A 169 7.83 -13.13 5.63
C PHE A 169 8.16 -11.72 5.17
N GLU A 170 7.45 -11.28 4.13
CA GLU A 170 7.64 -9.97 3.52
C GLU A 170 6.62 -8.97 4.06
N VAL A 171 7.08 -7.74 4.26
CA VAL A 171 6.25 -6.63 4.73
C VAL A 171 6.35 -5.47 3.76
N THR A 172 5.19 -4.98 3.33
CA THR A 172 5.06 -3.76 2.54
C THR A 172 4.46 -2.67 3.40
N SER A 173 5.07 -1.48 3.42
CA SER A 173 4.53 -0.33 4.13
C SER A 173 3.21 0.12 3.52
N PRO A 174 2.35 0.83 4.27
CA PRO A 174 1.18 1.50 3.69
C PRO A 174 1.58 2.47 2.57
N VAL A 175 1.08 2.20 1.37
CA VAL A 175 1.43 2.91 0.13
C VAL A 175 0.20 3.17 -0.72
N LEU A 176 0.34 4.13 -1.63
CA LEU A 176 -0.58 4.31 -2.75
C LEU A 176 0.15 4.06 -4.07
N MET A 177 -0.54 3.38 -4.99
CA MET A 177 -0.13 3.25 -6.38
C MET A 177 -0.59 4.50 -7.12
N VAL A 178 0.35 5.26 -7.68
CA VAL A 178 0.11 6.55 -8.34
C VAL A 178 0.44 6.44 -9.83
N ARG A 179 -0.51 6.87 -10.66
CA ARG A 179 -0.28 7.03 -12.10
C ARG A 179 0.21 8.43 -12.36
N VAL A 180 1.30 8.51 -13.11
CA VAL A 180 1.85 9.78 -13.58
C VAL A 180 0.79 10.47 -14.44
N PRO A 181 0.39 11.70 -14.10
CA PRO A 181 -0.48 12.49 -14.96
C PRO A 181 0.16 12.70 -16.33
N GLU A 182 -0.64 12.72 -17.37
CA GLU A 182 -0.16 13.07 -18.70
C GLU A 182 0.45 14.48 -18.69
N GLY A 183 1.62 14.63 -19.30
CA GLY A 183 2.36 15.90 -19.33
C GLY A 183 3.16 16.23 -18.07
N ALA A 184 3.12 15.39 -17.02
CA ALA A 184 3.99 15.57 -15.87
C ALA A 184 5.46 15.29 -16.23
N GLY A 185 6.32 16.28 -16.01
CA GLY A 185 7.77 16.19 -16.10
C GLY A 185 8.42 15.85 -14.75
N GLY A 186 9.68 15.40 -14.81
CA GLY A 186 10.47 15.11 -13.62
C GLY A 186 10.58 16.32 -12.69
N GLY A 187 10.41 16.09 -11.39
CA GLY A 187 10.49 17.12 -10.35
C GLY A 187 9.21 17.94 -10.15
N GLN A 188 8.15 17.72 -10.94
CA GLN A 188 6.86 18.37 -10.69
C GLN A 188 6.10 17.69 -9.55
N ALA A 189 5.44 18.52 -8.73
CA ALA A 189 4.52 18.04 -7.71
C ALA A 189 3.15 17.74 -8.33
N VAL A 190 2.49 16.70 -7.81
CA VAL A 190 1.14 16.30 -8.20
C VAL A 190 0.27 16.15 -6.97
N VAL A 191 -1.04 16.32 -7.13
CA VAL A 191 -2.03 16.09 -6.07
C VAL A 191 -2.66 14.72 -6.28
N PHE A 192 -2.62 13.87 -5.25
CA PHE A 192 -3.25 12.56 -5.34
C PHE A 192 -4.76 12.67 -5.21
N VAL A 193 -5.48 12.09 -6.15
CA VAL A 193 -6.92 11.99 -6.16
C VAL A 193 -7.33 10.53 -6.20
N ASN A 194 -8.41 10.17 -5.48
CA ASN A 194 -8.92 8.81 -5.49
C ASN A 194 -9.37 8.46 -6.92
N ALA A 195 -8.79 7.42 -7.52
CA ALA A 195 -9.10 7.06 -8.91
C ALA A 195 -10.58 6.70 -9.13
N HIS A 196 -11.30 6.29 -8.07
CA HIS A 196 -12.74 6.03 -8.15
C HIS A 196 -13.54 7.32 -8.43
N ALA A 197 -13.05 8.48 -7.98
CA ALA A 197 -13.67 9.78 -8.27
C ALA A 197 -13.45 10.24 -9.73
N LEU A 198 -12.43 9.71 -10.41
CA LEU A 198 -12.16 10.00 -11.82
C LEU A 198 -12.95 9.11 -12.79
N GLN A 199 -13.47 7.96 -12.31
CA GLN A 199 -14.24 7.01 -13.13
C GLN A 199 -15.74 7.35 -13.22
N SER A 200 -16.22 8.32 -12.44
CA SER A 200 -17.61 8.81 -12.46
C SER A 200 -17.90 9.86 -13.54
N GLY A 201 -17.29 9.72 -14.73
CA GLY A 201 -17.89 10.27 -15.95
C GLY A 201 -19.22 9.56 -16.24
N PRO A 202 -20.13 10.12 -17.08
CA PRO A 202 -21.37 9.45 -17.41
C PRO A 202 -21.03 8.10 -18.04
N ALA A 203 -21.28 7.03 -17.29
CA ALA A 203 -21.13 5.68 -17.78
C ALA A 203 -22.26 5.45 -18.80
N GLU A 204 -22.02 5.84 -20.05
CA GLU A 204 -22.77 5.32 -21.19
C GLU A 204 -22.39 3.84 -21.34
N TRP A 205 -23.16 3.01 -20.65
CA TRP A 205 -23.24 1.59 -20.95
C TRP A 205 -24.14 1.43 -22.18
N LEU A 206 -23.55 1.04 -23.31
CA LEU A 206 -24.26 0.40 -24.42
C LEU A 206 -24.38 -1.10 -24.16
#